data_AF-A0A8R1Z8N1-F1
#
_entry.id   AF-A0A8R1Z8N1-F1
#
_cell.length_a   1.000
_cell.length_b   1.000
_cell.length_c   1.000
_cell.angle_alpha   90.00
_cell.angle_beta   90.00
_cell.angle_gamma   90.00
#
_symmetry.space_group_name_H-M   'P 1'
#
loop_
_entity.id
_entity.type
_entity.pdbx_description
1 polymer ?
#
loop_
_entity_poly.entity_id
_entity_poly.type
_entity_poly.pdbx_seq_one_letter_code
_entity_poly.pdbx_strand_id
1 'polypeptide(L)'
;MIYPLLLISLFSLSEGLQCNVLNTIQGISTMSCPPFVYQCMKFTCDNSGMTNVYKGCNDLSNPPISCTNLLTNCMAMNGKGKCHTCTGDLCNSVSSQSIPFLFLPFFLYFIV
;
A
#
# COMPACT_ATOMS: atom_id res chain seq x y z
N MET A 1 19.12 -13.35 47.84
CA MET A 1 18.69 -12.00 47.42
C MET A 1 18.65 -11.98 45.91
N ILE A 2 17.56 -11.46 45.38
CA ILE A 2 16.98 -11.74 44.07
C ILE A 2 17.65 -10.89 42.97
N TYR A 3 17.98 -11.53 41.86
CA TYR A 3 18.54 -10.93 40.64
C TYR A 3 17.63 -9.79 40.10
N PRO A 4 18.13 -8.55 39.92
CA PRO A 4 17.33 -7.46 39.37
C PRO A 4 17.74 -7.10 37.93
N LEU A 5 17.93 -8.07 37.03
CA LEU A 5 18.44 -7.78 35.68
C LEU A 5 17.75 -8.50 34.51
N LEU A 6 16.61 -9.15 34.74
CA LEU A 6 15.92 -9.94 33.70
C LEU A 6 14.46 -9.54 33.53
N LEU A 7 14.22 -8.22 33.43
CA LEU A 7 12.90 -7.63 33.19
C LEU A 7 12.94 -6.50 32.16
N ILE A 8 13.84 -6.59 31.17
CA ILE A 8 13.61 -5.87 29.91
C ILE A 8 12.62 -6.71 29.13
N SER A 9 11.37 -6.52 29.53
CA SER A 9 10.17 -6.98 28.87
C SER A 9 10.31 -6.82 27.36
N LEU A 10 10.02 -7.93 26.69
CA LEU A 10 9.69 -8.07 25.27
C LEU A 10 8.60 -7.06 24.91
N PHE A 11 8.97 -5.80 24.69
CA PHE A 11 8.16 -4.93 23.86
C PHE A 11 8.36 -5.45 22.45
N SER A 12 7.49 -6.39 22.05
CA SER A 12 7.18 -6.56 20.65
C SER A 12 6.71 -5.18 20.18
N LEU A 13 7.62 -4.37 19.63
CA LEU A 13 7.21 -3.24 18.82
C LEU A 13 6.25 -3.84 17.82
N SER A 14 4.97 -3.50 17.93
CA SER A 14 4.02 -3.76 16.86
C SER A 14 4.65 -3.15 15.62
N GLU A 15 5.21 -3.99 14.75
CA GLU A 15 5.80 -3.54 13.50
C GLU A 15 4.66 -2.87 12.74
N GLY A 16 4.70 -1.54 12.67
CA GLY A 16 3.70 -0.79 11.92
C GLY A 16 3.70 -1.29 10.49
N LEU A 17 2.53 -1.31 9.85
CA LEU A 17 2.35 -1.77 8.48
C LEU A 17 3.48 -1.25 7.58
N GLN A 18 4.17 -2.14 6.88
CA GLN A 18 5.22 -1.76 5.95
C GLN A 18 4.65 -1.59 4.55
N CYS A 19 4.99 -0.49 3.87
CA CYS A 19 4.55 -0.23 2.51
C CYS A 19 5.73 0.10 1.60
N ASN A 20 5.59 -0.22 0.31
CA ASN A 20 6.53 0.26 -0.69
C ASN A 20 6.32 1.77 -0.89
N VAL A 21 7.41 2.52 -0.98
CA VAL A 21 7.46 3.92 -1.40
C VAL A 21 8.26 4.02 -2.69
N LEU A 22 7.79 4.87 -3.59
CA LEU A 22 8.50 5.14 -4.84
C LEU A 22 9.26 6.46 -4.72
N ASN A 23 10.57 6.38 -4.76
CA ASN A 23 11.45 7.54 -4.88
C ASN A 23 12.01 7.60 -6.31
N THR A 24 11.86 8.75 -6.98
CA THR A 24 12.33 8.94 -8.36
C THR A 24 13.85 8.82 -8.53
N ILE A 25 14.62 8.96 -7.44
CA ILE A 25 16.10 8.89 -7.45
C ILE A 25 16.61 7.48 -7.14
N GLN A 26 15.96 6.78 -6.20
CA GLN A 26 16.45 5.51 -5.64
C GLN A 26 15.61 4.29 -6.02
N GLY A 27 14.50 4.48 -6.74
CA GLY A 27 13.58 3.40 -7.08
C GLY A 27 12.59 3.09 -5.96
N ILE A 28 12.19 1.82 -5.86
CA ILE A 28 11.24 1.37 -4.84
C ILE A 28 12.01 1.07 -3.54
N SER A 29 11.64 1.76 -2.47
CA SER A 29 12.10 1.48 -1.10
C SER A 29 10.92 1.09 -0.20
N THR A 30 11.18 0.70 1.04
CA THR A 30 10.15 0.34 2.02
C THR A 30 10.12 1.35 3.16
N MET A 31 8.93 1.62 3.70
CA MET A 31 8.75 2.45 4.89
C MET A 31 7.73 1.82 5.84
N SER A 32 7.92 2.02 7.14
CA SER A 32 6.89 1.74 8.15
C SER A 32 5.88 2.88 8.19
N CYS A 33 4.60 2.54 8.18
CA CYS A 33 3.53 3.51 8.28
C CYS A 33 3.39 4.08 9.70
N PRO A 34 2.88 5.32 9.82
CA PRO A 34 2.52 5.90 11.11
C PRO A 34 1.53 5.01 11.89
N PRO A 35 1.46 5.15 13.22
CA PRO A 35 0.43 4.47 14.00
C PRO A 35 -0.96 4.84 13.47
N PHE A 36 -1.87 3.87 13.53
CA PHE A 36 -3.25 3.97 13.02
C PHE A 36 -3.42 4.04 11.49
N VAL A 37 -2.33 3.90 10.72
CA VAL A 37 -2.40 3.74 9.27
C VAL A 37 -2.28 2.27 8.90
N TYR A 38 -3.38 1.69 8.41
CA TYR A 38 -3.51 0.25 8.16
C TYR A 38 -3.61 -0.12 6.68
N GLN A 39 -3.30 0.83 5.78
CA GLN A 39 -3.40 0.62 4.34
C GLN A 39 -2.15 1.14 3.61
N CYS A 40 -1.66 0.34 2.68
CA CYS A 40 -0.76 0.81 1.64
C CYS A 40 -1.56 1.30 0.45
N MET A 41 -0.96 2.17 -0.35
CA MET A 41 -1.51 2.54 -1.65
C MET A 41 -0.48 2.56 -2.76
N LYS A 42 -1.01 2.47 -3.97
CA LYS A 42 -0.36 2.80 -5.22
C LYS A 42 -1.29 3.71 -6.01
N PHE A 43 -0.80 4.88 -6.35
CA PHE A 43 -1.49 5.87 -7.14
C PHE A 43 -0.79 6.04 -8.49
N THR A 44 -1.58 6.24 -9.54
CA THR A 44 -1.11 6.51 -10.90
C THR A 44 -1.92 7.66 -11.48
N CYS A 45 -1.26 8.66 -12.05
CA CYS A 45 -1.90 9.78 -12.73
C CYS A 45 -1.35 9.90 -14.15
N ASP A 46 -2.20 9.69 -15.14
CA ASP A 46 -1.88 9.92 -16.55
C ASP A 46 -2.30 11.34 -16.95
N ASN A 47 -1.35 12.21 -17.30
CA ASN A 47 -1.61 13.56 -17.77
C ASN A 47 -0.77 13.88 -19.01
N SER A 48 -1.43 14.26 -20.10
CA SER A 48 -0.77 14.72 -21.34
C SER A 48 0.33 13.77 -21.87
N GLY A 49 0.10 12.46 -21.76
CA GLY A 49 1.03 11.42 -22.19
C GLY A 49 2.13 11.06 -21.18
N MET A 50 2.17 11.69 -20.01
CA MET A 50 3.06 11.34 -18.90
C MET A 50 2.31 10.58 -17.80
N THR A 51 2.90 9.49 -17.34
CA THR A 51 2.37 8.69 -16.23
C THR A 51 3.21 8.93 -14.97
N ASN A 52 2.60 9.54 -13.96
CA ASN A 52 3.21 9.69 -12.64
C ASN A 52 2.72 8.56 -11.73
N VAL A 53 3.64 7.89 -11.04
CA VAL A 53 3.32 6.84 -10.06
C VAL A 53 3.73 7.32 -8.68
N TYR A 54 2.87 7.09 -7.69
CA TYR A 54 3.17 7.30 -6.28
C TYR A 54 2.84 6.03 -5.51
N LYS A 55 3.68 5.68 -4.53
CA LYS A 55 3.45 4.55 -3.62
C LYS A 55 3.75 5.02 -2.21
N GLY A 56 3.01 4.51 -1.24
CA GLY A 56 3.26 4.78 0.17
C GLY A 56 2.13 4.30 1.05
N CYS A 57 2.10 4.81 2.28
CA CYS A 57 1.00 4.62 3.22
C CYS A 57 -0.22 5.45 2.80
N ASN A 58 -1.41 4.87 2.86
CA ASN A 58 -2.66 5.59 2.68
C ASN A 58 -3.12 6.19 4.01
N ASP A 59 -2.65 7.39 4.32
CA ASP A 59 -3.03 8.09 5.53
C ASP A 59 -4.22 9.03 5.25
N LEU A 60 -5.41 8.65 5.73
CA LEU A 60 -6.62 9.45 5.59
C LEU A 60 -6.61 10.71 6.47
N SER A 61 -5.78 10.72 7.52
CA SER A 61 -5.60 11.86 8.42
C SER A 61 -4.58 12.87 7.89
N ASN A 62 -3.82 12.50 6.85
CA ASN A 62 -2.86 13.35 6.15
C ASN A 62 -3.29 13.53 4.69
N PRO A 63 -4.20 14.49 4.41
CA PRO A 63 -4.85 14.63 3.11
C PRO A 63 -3.89 14.71 1.91
N PRO A 64 -2.73 15.41 1.98
CA PRO A 64 -1.75 15.45 0.88
C PRO A 64 -1.27 14.10 0.35
N ILE A 65 -1.21 13.08 1.22
CA ILE A 65 -0.76 11.73 0.85
C ILE A 65 -1.91 10.73 0.83
N SER A 66 -3.16 11.19 0.96
CA SER A 66 -4.31 10.31 0.85
C SER A 66 -4.61 10.00 -0.62
N CYS A 67 -4.95 8.74 -0.88
CA CYS A 67 -5.36 8.25 -2.19
C CYS A 67 -6.46 9.12 -2.85
N THR A 68 -7.45 9.54 -2.07
CA THR A 68 -8.60 10.36 -2.52
C THR A 68 -8.17 11.74 -2.99
N ASN A 69 -7.27 12.41 -2.26
CA ASN A 69 -6.81 13.74 -2.65
C ASN A 69 -5.88 13.68 -3.86
N LEU A 70 -5.01 12.67 -3.94
CA LEU A 70 -4.16 12.46 -5.11
C LEU A 70 -5.01 12.26 -6.38
N LEU A 71 -6.09 11.49 -6.29
CA LEU A 71 -7.06 11.32 -7.36
C LEU A 71 -7.69 12.66 -7.76
N THR A 72 -8.18 13.42 -6.78
CA THR A 72 -8.81 14.73 -6.99
C THR A 72 -7.87 15.72 -7.67
N ASN A 73 -6.62 15.82 -7.21
CA ASN A 73 -5.60 16.70 -7.78
C ASN A 73 -5.24 16.31 -9.22
N CYS A 74 -5.15 15.01 -9.51
CA CYS A 74 -4.91 14.54 -10.88
C CYS A 74 -6.05 14.92 -11.83
N MET A 75 -7.31 14.71 -11.40
CA MET A 75 -8.48 15.07 -12.19
C MET A 75 -8.60 16.59 -12.39
N ALA A 76 -8.24 17.40 -11.39
CA ALA A 76 -8.21 18.86 -11.49
C ALA A 76 -7.24 19.37 -12.58
N MET A 77 -6.23 18.59 -12.93
CA MET A 77 -5.28 18.89 -14.02
C MET A 77 -5.67 18.22 -15.35
N ASN A 78 -6.92 17.77 -15.53
CA ASN A 78 -7.39 16.98 -16.67
C ASN A 78 -6.65 15.62 -16.84
N GLY A 79 -6.08 15.09 -15.75
CA GLY A 79 -5.46 13.77 -15.73
C GLY A 79 -6.45 12.63 -15.47
N LYS A 80 -6.05 11.41 -15.82
CA LYS A 80 -6.75 10.17 -15.48
C LYS A 80 -6.04 9.49 -14.32
N GLY A 81 -6.61 9.61 -13.14
CA GLY A 81 -6.06 8.99 -11.93
C GLY A 81 -6.61 7.60 -11.68
N LYS A 82 -5.77 6.71 -11.16
CA LYS A 82 -6.12 5.40 -10.62
C LYS A 82 -5.47 5.25 -9.26
N CYS A 83 -6.23 4.81 -8.27
CA CYS A 83 -5.70 4.53 -6.95
C CYS A 83 -6.09 3.14 -6.50
N HIS A 84 -5.11 2.40 -5.98
CA HIS A 84 -5.28 1.07 -5.44
C HIS A 84 -4.79 1.05 -3.99
N THR A 85 -5.66 0.68 -3.07
CA THR A 85 -5.37 0.52 -1.64
C THR A 85 -5.42 -0.95 -1.27
N CYS A 86 -4.55 -1.37 -0.37
CA CYS A 86 -4.51 -2.75 0.12
C CYS A 86 -4.04 -2.78 1.58
N THR A 87 -4.36 -3.87 2.28
CA THR A 87 -3.98 -4.12 3.68
C THR A 87 -2.96 -5.26 3.72
N GLY A 88 -1.91 -5.11 4.53
CA GLY A 88 -0.84 -6.10 4.68
C GLY A 88 0.51 -5.60 4.12
N ASP A 89 1.60 -6.14 4.67
CA ASP A 89 2.93 -5.64 4.39
C ASP A 89 3.27 -5.73 2.90
N LEU A 90 3.78 -4.62 2.36
CA LEU A 90 4.28 -4.47 1.00
C LEU A 90 3.25 -4.85 -0.08
N CYS A 91 1.95 -4.87 0.25
CA CYS A 91 0.89 -5.30 -0.66
C CYS A 91 0.77 -4.41 -1.90
N ASN A 92 1.26 -3.17 -1.84
CA ASN A 92 1.31 -2.22 -2.96
C ASN A 92 2.51 -2.46 -3.91
N SER A 93 3.11 -3.65 -3.85
CA SER A 93 4.16 -4.13 -4.74
C SER A 93 3.65 -4.30 -6.17
N VAL A 94 2.39 -4.76 -6.35
CA VAL A 94 1.80 -5.07 -7.66
C VAL A 94 1.91 -3.93 -8.67
N SER A 95 2.66 -4.19 -9.75
CA SER A 95 2.46 -3.57 -11.06
C SER A 95 1.00 -3.83 -11.47
N SER A 96 0.33 -2.83 -12.05
CA SER A 96 -1.11 -2.91 -12.32
C SER A 96 -1.34 -3.83 -13.51
N GLN A 97 -1.22 -5.14 -13.30
CA GLN A 97 -1.82 -6.15 -14.16
C GLN A 97 -3.01 -6.68 -13.38
N SER A 98 -4.18 -6.13 -13.71
CA SER A 98 -5.45 -6.76 -13.42
C SER A 98 -5.41 -8.19 -13.95
N ILE A 99 -5.15 -9.17 -13.09
CA ILE A 99 -5.44 -10.57 -13.40
C ILE A 99 -6.97 -10.64 -13.34
N PRO A 100 -7.69 -10.84 -14.47
CA PRO A 100 -9.10 -11.16 -14.35
C PRO A 100 -9.17 -12.44 -13.53
N PHE A 101 -9.85 -12.38 -12.39
CA PHE A 101 -10.23 -13.57 -11.62
C PHE A 101 -11.11 -14.43 -12.54
N LEU A 102 -10.48 -15.34 -13.27
CA LEU A 102 -11.13 -16.55 -13.76
C LEU A 102 -11.44 -17.35 -12.49
N PHE A 103 -12.63 -17.11 -11.95
CA PHE A 103 -13.30 -18.07 -11.09
C PHE A 103 -13.42 -19.37 -11.90
N LEU A 104 -12.43 -20.25 -11.78
CA LEU A 104 -12.60 -21.66 -12.06
C LEU A 104 -13.53 -22.19 -10.97
N PRO A 105 -14.78 -22.57 -11.25
CA PRO A 105 -15.56 -23.26 -10.26
C PRO A 105 -14.88 -24.62 -10.05
N PHE A 106 -14.30 -24.76 -8.87
CA PHE A 106 -13.88 -26.02 -8.26
C PHE A 106 -15.13 -26.87 -7.94
N PHE A 107 -15.89 -27.26 -8.96
CA PHE A 107 -17.02 -28.18 -8.83
C PHE A 107 -17.20 -29.01 -10.11
N LEU A 108 -16.27 -29.94 -10.34
CA LEU A 108 -16.63 -31.26 -10.83
C LEU A 108 -16.07 -32.28 -9.84
N TYR A 109 -16.67 -32.25 -8.65
CA TYR A 109 -16.69 -33.39 -7.75
C TYR A 109 -17.67 -34.41 -8.37
N PHE A 110 -17.27 -35.68 -8.41
CA PHE A 110 -18.03 -36.87 -8.83
C PHE A 110 -18.14 -37.15 -10.34
N ILE A 111 -17.11 -37.81 -10.88
CA ILE A 111 -17.35 -38.99 -11.73
C ILE A 111 -16.82 -40.19 -10.93
N VAL A 112 -17.75 -40.86 -10.25
CA VAL A 112 -17.65 -42.31 -9.98
C VAL A 112 -18.29 -42.99 -11.19
#